data_AF-A0A553NTN2-F1
#
_entry.id   AF-A0A553NTN2-F1
#
_cell.length_a   1.000
_cell.length_b   1.000
_cell.length_c   1.000
_cell.angle_alpha   90.00
_cell.angle_beta   90.00
_cell.angle_gamma   90.00
#
_symmetry.space_group_name_H-M   'P 1'
#
loop_
_entity.id
_entity.type
_entity.pdbx_description
1 polymer ?
#
loop_
_entity_poly.entity_id
_entity_poly.type
_entity_poly.pdbx_seq_one_letter_code
_entity_poly.pdbx_strand_id
1 'polypeptide(L)'
;MALYLFLFRSEYFEFCMDERLGTHINAPKMYHHINGSFSTDHIPLERLINVPAVVIDLLDRFGQDHSRMLTLDHLRKWEEKHGQIPHGSYVILRTGWSDFFRETDQFLGNFQDQNRQVYPGFSVPAVEWLLSTRGIMGLGTECIDVELGWKTKNQVKKLLAAQNLLSIVQLANLQNLPARHLELTISPLKLQNGAGGPARVYAVTAGHTRHHNGNHGSHLAANQDNIDGRSSNKVQRSPSTESSAQYYNKATLYPPKDQTLRSLGMAIKPTNSLLVWTMVLGISFY
;
A
#
# COMPACT_ATOMS: atom_id res chain seq x y z
N MET A 1 -5.56 6.49 -44.22
CA MET A 1 -6.85 5.99 -43.69
C MET A 1 -6.74 4.70 -42.85
N ALA A 2 -5.53 4.23 -42.50
CA ALA A 2 -5.34 3.05 -41.63
C ALA A 2 -5.03 3.41 -40.15
N LEU A 3 -4.60 4.65 -39.88
CA LEU A 3 -4.24 5.09 -38.52
C LEU A 3 -5.47 5.50 -37.67
N TYR A 4 -6.62 5.75 -38.29
CA TYR A 4 -7.85 6.18 -37.60
C TYR A 4 -8.71 5.02 -37.07
N LEU A 5 -8.43 3.78 -37.50
CA LEU A 5 -9.23 2.59 -37.11
C LEU A 5 -8.76 1.94 -35.79
N PHE A 6 -7.59 2.30 -35.26
CA PHE A 6 -7.09 1.77 -33.99
C PHE A 6 -7.49 2.60 -32.76
N LEU A 7 -7.99 3.82 -32.94
CA LEU A 7 -8.33 4.72 -31.82
C LEU A 7 -9.67 4.41 -31.13
N PHE A 8 -10.51 3.55 -31.71
CA PHE A 8 -11.84 3.22 -31.16
C PHE A 8 -11.92 1.85 -30.47
N ARG A 9 -10.78 1.30 -30.03
CA ARG A 9 -10.74 -0.01 -29.34
C ARG A 9 -9.79 -0.10 -28.15
N SER A 10 -9.53 1.02 -27.47
CA SER A 10 -8.91 1.00 -26.14
C SER A 10 -10.01 0.90 -25.08
N GLU A 11 -10.06 -0.21 -24.34
CA GLU A 11 -10.81 -0.32 -23.08
C GLU A 11 -10.00 0.25 -21.89
N TYR A 12 -9.03 1.13 -22.16
CA TYR A 12 -8.10 1.65 -21.16
C TYR A 12 -8.10 3.18 -21.15
N PHE A 13 -8.07 3.74 -19.93
CA PHE A 13 -7.80 5.14 -19.69
C PHE A 13 -6.29 5.35 -19.52
N GLU A 14 -5.76 6.40 -20.14
CA GLU A 14 -4.39 6.86 -19.91
C GLU A 14 -4.37 7.90 -18.79
N PHE A 15 -3.30 7.93 -18.00
CA PHE A 15 -3.07 8.98 -17.01
C PHE A 15 -1.58 9.29 -16.90
N CYS A 16 -1.25 10.50 -16.46
CA CYS A 16 0.11 10.98 -16.21
C CYS A 16 0.18 11.49 -14.77
N MET A 17 1.25 11.14 -14.04
CA MET A 17 1.42 11.55 -12.65
C MET A 17 2.90 11.70 -12.25
N ASP A 18 3.16 12.53 -11.24
CA ASP A 18 4.45 12.65 -10.57
C ASP A 18 4.68 11.46 -9.62
N GLU A 19 5.95 11.15 -9.31
CA GLU A 19 6.32 10.14 -8.31
C GLU A 19 5.79 10.46 -6.90
N ARG A 20 5.51 11.74 -6.62
CA ARG A 20 5.14 12.29 -5.31
C ARG A 20 3.72 12.87 -5.30
N LEU A 21 2.78 12.12 -5.85
CA LEU A 21 1.38 12.50 -5.90
C LEU A 21 0.53 11.65 -4.94
N GLY A 22 -0.27 12.31 -4.10
CA GLY A 22 -1.14 11.66 -3.13
C GLY A 22 -0.35 10.85 -2.10
N THR A 23 -0.93 9.80 -1.55
CA THR A 23 -0.19 8.89 -0.66
C THR A 23 0.95 8.22 -1.41
N HIS A 24 2.19 8.50 -1.00
CA HIS A 24 3.38 8.02 -1.68
C HIS A 24 4.52 7.75 -0.69
N ILE A 25 5.52 7.02 -1.17
CA ILE A 25 6.78 6.85 -0.49
C ILE A 25 7.87 7.75 -1.05
N ASN A 26 8.78 8.12 -0.18
CA ASN A 26 10.04 8.75 -0.49
C ASN A 26 11.16 7.72 -0.27
N ALA A 27 11.86 7.36 -1.35
CA ALA A 27 12.98 6.42 -1.29
C ALA A 27 14.27 7.14 -0.82
N PRO A 28 15.20 6.45 -0.13
CA PRO A 28 16.48 7.03 0.30
C PRO A 28 17.25 7.75 -0.80
N LYS A 29 17.19 7.21 -2.03
CA LYS A 29 17.87 7.77 -3.20
C LYS A 29 17.50 9.23 -3.47
N MET A 30 16.31 9.69 -3.08
CA MET A 30 15.91 11.08 -3.28
C MET A 30 16.79 12.07 -2.52
N TYR A 31 17.21 11.74 -1.30
CA TYR A 31 17.93 12.67 -0.42
C TYR A 31 19.39 12.30 -0.20
N HIS A 32 19.79 11.11 -0.65
CA HIS A 32 21.13 10.59 -0.47
C HIS A 32 21.55 9.83 -1.74
N HIS A 33 22.40 10.45 -2.56
CA HIS A 33 22.85 9.90 -3.84
C HIS A 33 24.16 9.11 -3.74
N ILE A 34 24.33 8.32 -2.67
CA ILE A 34 25.48 7.43 -2.52
C ILE A 34 25.15 6.05 -3.13
N ASN A 35 26.17 5.36 -3.62
CA ASN A 35 26.04 3.97 -4.08
C ASN A 35 25.40 3.11 -2.98
N GLY A 36 24.33 2.39 -3.33
CA GLY A 36 23.58 1.53 -2.41
C GLY A 36 22.36 2.17 -1.76
N SER A 37 22.05 3.44 -2.04
CA SER A 37 20.75 4.02 -1.64
C SER A 37 19.59 3.35 -2.39
N PHE A 38 18.57 2.91 -1.67
CA PHE A 38 17.41 2.28 -2.29
C PHE A 38 16.64 3.27 -3.16
N SER A 39 16.39 2.88 -4.41
CA SER A 39 15.30 3.36 -5.27
C SER A 39 14.08 2.44 -5.13
N THR A 40 12.90 2.88 -5.58
CA THR A 40 11.64 2.15 -5.36
C THR A 40 11.63 0.73 -5.95
N ASP A 41 12.36 0.47 -7.02
CA ASP A 41 12.56 -0.85 -7.62
C ASP A 41 13.47 -1.80 -6.83
N HIS A 42 14.26 -1.27 -5.89
CA HIS A 42 15.28 -1.98 -5.13
C HIS A 42 15.04 -2.03 -3.62
N ILE A 43 13.87 -1.57 -3.14
CA ILE A 43 13.50 -1.68 -1.72
C ILE A 43 13.27 -3.16 -1.36
N PRO A 44 13.92 -3.69 -0.31
CA PRO A 44 13.65 -5.03 0.20
C PRO A 44 12.20 -5.20 0.67
N LEU A 45 11.57 -6.34 0.35
CA LEU A 45 10.17 -6.62 0.70
C LEU A 45 9.91 -6.62 2.21
N GLU A 46 10.89 -7.00 3.02
CA GLU A 46 10.83 -6.96 4.50
C GLU A 46 10.66 -5.54 5.06
N ARG A 47 10.89 -4.50 4.25
CA ARG A 47 10.61 -3.10 4.60
C ARG A 47 9.23 -2.62 4.18
N LEU A 48 8.52 -3.44 3.41
CA LEU A 48 7.27 -3.08 2.74
C LEU A 48 6.08 -3.94 3.19
N ILE A 49 6.28 -5.19 3.62
CA ILE A 49 5.18 -6.13 3.87
C ILE A 49 5.10 -6.47 5.37
N ASN A 50 3.91 -6.31 5.94
CA ASN A 50 3.58 -6.66 7.33
C ASN A 50 4.58 -6.14 8.38
N VAL A 51 5.06 -4.91 8.18
CA VAL A 51 6.05 -4.31 9.07
C VAL A 51 5.34 -3.77 10.31
N PRO A 52 5.82 -4.05 11.54
CA PRO A 52 5.23 -3.48 12.74
C PRO A 52 5.11 -1.95 12.63
N ALA A 53 4.04 -1.39 13.14
CA ALA A 53 3.86 0.05 13.17
C ALA A 53 3.26 0.53 14.49
N VAL A 54 3.56 1.79 14.82
CA VAL A 54 2.94 2.51 15.93
C VAL A 54 2.39 3.84 15.43
N VAL A 55 1.28 4.28 15.99
CA VAL A 55 0.67 5.57 15.70
C VAL A 55 0.87 6.48 16.91
N ILE A 56 1.51 7.63 16.67
CA ILE A 56 1.78 8.65 17.68
C ILE A 56 0.93 9.86 17.37
N ASP A 57 0.14 10.27 18.37
CA ASP A 57 -0.74 11.41 18.25
C ASP A 57 0.00 12.71 18.49
N LEU A 58 -0.07 13.58 17.48
CA LEU A 58 0.16 15.01 17.59
C LEU A 58 -1.10 15.73 17.10
N LEU A 59 -2.24 15.23 17.55
CA LEU A 59 -3.56 15.80 17.28
C LEU A 59 -3.63 17.17 17.93
N ASP A 60 -3.70 18.21 17.12
CA ASP A 60 -4.11 19.52 17.58
C ASP A 60 -5.59 19.67 17.27
N ARG A 61 -6.41 20.07 18.25
CA ARG A 61 -7.66 20.73 17.90
C ARG A 61 -7.26 22.16 17.53
N PHE A 62 -6.76 22.28 16.30
CA PHE A 62 -5.96 23.37 15.76
C PHE A 62 -6.19 24.71 16.47
N GLY A 63 -5.22 25.08 17.32
CA GLY A 63 -5.03 26.47 17.72
C GLY A 63 -4.39 27.27 16.57
N GLN A 64 -3.78 28.41 16.88
CA GLN A 64 -3.13 29.26 15.86
C GLN A 64 -1.76 28.73 15.35
N ASP A 65 -1.20 27.65 15.92
CA ASP A 65 0.13 27.14 15.55
C ASP A 65 0.09 25.76 14.86
N HIS A 66 -0.06 25.79 13.55
CA HIS A 66 -0.02 24.58 12.72
C HIS A 66 1.41 24.05 12.47
N SER A 67 2.46 24.64 13.06
CA SER A 67 3.88 24.32 12.79
C SER A 67 4.56 23.48 13.89
N ARG A 68 3.74 22.78 14.69
CA ARG A 68 4.18 21.99 15.84
C ARG A 68 5.01 20.79 15.42
N MET A 69 6.11 20.56 16.13
CA MET A 69 7.01 19.44 15.86
C MET A 69 6.87 18.36 16.94
N LEU A 70 6.87 17.09 16.55
CA LEU A 70 6.96 15.95 17.45
C LEU A 70 8.31 16.00 18.17
N THR A 71 8.29 16.14 19.49
CA THR A 71 9.49 16.21 20.33
C THR A 71 9.80 14.87 20.97
N LEU A 72 10.99 14.76 21.55
CA LEU A 72 11.38 13.60 22.35
C LEU A 72 10.47 13.40 23.58
N ASP A 73 9.97 14.48 24.17
CA ASP A 73 9.03 14.42 25.30
C ASP A 73 7.71 13.76 24.90
N HIS A 74 7.17 14.06 23.71
CA HIS A 74 5.99 13.37 23.18
C HIS A 74 6.24 11.87 23.03
N LEU A 75 7.41 11.48 22.53
CA LEU A 75 7.79 10.06 22.38
C LEU A 75 7.87 9.35 23.72
N ARG A 76 8.51 9.95 24.72
CA ARG A 76 8.61 9.38 26.07
C ARG A 76 7.23 9.19 26.71
N LYS A 77 6.37 10.20 26.66
CA LYS A 77 4.98 10.12 27.15
C LYS A 77 4.17 9.07 26.43
N TRP A 78 4.37 8.93 25.12
CA TRP A 78 3.73 7.87 24.35
C TRP A 78 4.18 6.49 24.85
N GLU A 79 5.47 6.29 25.09
CA GLU A 79 6.00 5.02 25.60
C GLU A 79 5.61 4.71 27.05
N GLU A 80 5.48 5.72 27.90
CA GLU A 80 4.96 5.56 29.26
C GLU A 80 3.53 5.00 29.24
N LYS A 81 2.71 5.46 28.29
CA LYS A 81 1.30 5.06 28.16
C LYS A 81 1.11 3.75 27.39
N HIS A 82 1.89 3.54 26.34
CA HIS A 82 1.65 2.48 25.37
C HIS A 82 2.74 1.39 25.40
N GLY A 83 3.81 1.58 26.19
CA GLY A 83 5.00 0.72 26.20
C GLY A 83 6.02 1.11 25.13
N GLN A 84 7.17 0.44 25.14
CA GLN A 84 8.29 0.75 24.23
C GLN A 84 7.92 0.58 22.75
N ILE A 85 8.36 1.50 21.89
CA ILE A 85 8.27 1.40 20.44
C ILE A 85 9.06 0.16 19.98
N PRO A 86 8.44 -0.78 19.24
CA PRO A 86 9.13 -2.00 18.80
C PRO A 86 10.29 -1.69 17.82
N HIS A 87 11.37 -2.46 17.93
CA HIS A 87 12.45 -2.41 16.95
C HIS A 87 11.94 -2.80 15.56
N GLY A 88 12.46 -2.13 14.53
CA GLY A 88 12.06 -2.37 13.14
C GLY A 88 10.63 -1.94 12.82
N SER A 89 10.04 -1.06 13.63
CA SER A 89 8.69 -0.54 13.37
C SER A 89 8.69 0.76 12.57
N TYR A 90 7.61 1.00 11.82
CA TYR A 90 7.27 2.34 11.35
C TYR A 90 6.68 3.18 12.47
N VAL A 91 7.10 4.44 12.55
CA VAL A 91 6.50 5.43 13.44
C VAL A 91 5.64 6.37 12.60
N ILE A 92 4.33 6.27 12.79
CA ILE A 92 3.34 7.05 12.04
C ILE A 92 2.88 8.21 12.92
N LEU A 93 3.03 9.44 12.43
CA LEU A 93 2.56 10.65 13.08
C LEU A 93 1.13 10.95 12.62
N ARG A 94 0.18 10.89 13.55
CA ARG A 94 -1.21 11.28 13.34
C ARG A 94 -1.41 12.72 13.78
N THR A 95 -1.83 13.57 12.85
CA THR A 95 -1.91 15.03 13.02
C THR A 95 -3.32 15.55 12.77
N GLY A 96 -4.18 14.77 12.10
CA GLY A 96 -5.45 15.23 11.56
C GLY A 96 -5.31 16.00 10.24
N TRP A 97 -4.09 16.08 9.68
CA TRP A 97 -3.84 16.91 8.49
C TRP A 97 -4.55 16.41 7.22
N SER A 98 -4.94 15.14 7.20
CA SER A 98 -5.69 14.56 6.08
C SER A 98 -7.06 15.20 5.89
N ASP A 99 -7.63 15.82 6.92
CA ASP A 99 -8.90 16.55 6.84
C ASP A 99 -8.81 17.78 5.91
N PHE A 100 -7.62 18.40 5.80
CA PHE A 100 -7.40 19.57 4.94
C PHE A 100 -7.16 19.20 3.48
N PHE A 101 -7.12 17.91 3.09
CA PHE A 101 -6.71 17.49 1.74
C PHE A 101 -7.48 18.19 0.59
N ARG A 102 -8.74 18.58 0.82
CA ARG A 102 -9.58 19.30 -0.16
C ARG A 102 -9.39 20.82 -0.15
N GLU A 103 -8.70 21.35 0.85
CA GLU A 103 -8.39 22.77 1.05
C GLU A 103 -6.93 23.00 0.62
N THR A 104 -6.70 23.03 -0.69
CA THR A 104 -5.36 23.03 -1.31
C THR A 104 -4.38 23.99 -0.66
N ASP A 105 -4.78 25.25 -0.44
CA ASP A 105 -3.91 26.28 0.14
C ASP A 105 -3.57 26.00 1.61
N GLN A 106 -4.48 25.38 2.35
CA GLN A 106 -4.25 25.00 3.74
C GLN A 106 -3.39 23.73 3.84
N PHE A 107 -3.64 22.74 2.99
CA PHE A 107 -2.95 21.46 3.02
C PHE A 107 -1.51 21.54 2.53
N LEU A 108 -1.29 22.24 1.42
CA LEU A 108 0.03 22.41 0.82
C LEU A 108 0.81 23.59 1.42
N GLY A 109 0.09 24.56 2.00
CA GLY A 109 0.63 25.88 2.29
C GLY A 109 0.97 26.65 1.02
N ASN A 110 1.61 27.80 1.17
CA ASN A 110 2.11 28.55 0.02
C ASN A 110 3.52 28.07 -0.35
N PHE A 111 3.68 27.41 -1.51
CA PHE A 111 5.01 26.98 -1.99
C PHE A 111 5.97 28.13 -2.33
N GLN A 112 5.44 29.30 -2.70
CA GLN A 112 6.25 30.48 -3.03
C GLN A 112 6.75 31.21 -1.78
N ASP A 113 6.14 30.95 -0.62
CA ASP A 113 6.53 31.52 0.67
C ASP A 113 6.69 30.40 1.71
N GLN A 114 7.91 29.88 1.84
CA GLN A 114 8.23 28.79 2.76
C GLN A 114 7.84 29.11 4.21
N ASN A 115 7.83 30.39 4.63
CA ASN A 115 7.39 30.78 5.97
C ASN A 115 5.89 30.59 6.18
N ARG A 116 5.12 30.43 5.09
CA ARG A 116 3.69 30.14 5.09
C ARG A 116 3.38 28.67 4.82
N GLN A 117 4.40 27.81 4.75
CA GLN A 117 4.21 26.37 4.88
C GLN A 117 4.07 26.02 6.35
N VAL A 118 2.85 25.73 6.76
CA VAL A 118 2.50 25.43 8.15
C VAL A 118 1.80 24.09 8.21
N TYR A 119 2.53 23.05 8.63
CA TYR A 119 2.00 21.72 8.92
C TYR A 119 2.86 21.05 10.00
N PRO A 120 2.31 20.13 10.80
CA PRO A 120 3.08 19.45 11.82
C PRO A 120 4.12 18.50 11.21
N GLY A 121 5.17 18.20 11.96
CA GLY A 121 6.22 17.29 11.50
C GLY A 121 7.07 16.70 12.61
N PHE A 122 8.10 15.95 12.26
CA PHE A 122 9.06 15.37 13.20
C PHE A 122 10.20 16.34 13.51
N SER A 123 10.54 16.54 14.78
CA SER A 123 11.75 17.29 15.14
C SER A 123 13.00 16.44 14.93
N VAL A 124 14.13 17.09 14.63
CA VAL A 124 15.43 16.42 14.46
C VAL A 124 15.81 15.60 15.69
N PRO A 125 15.75 16.13 16.94
CA PRO A 125 16.14 15.34 18.12
C PRO A 125 15.24 14.12 18.37
N ALA A 126 13.95 14.22 18.02
CA ALA A 126 13.04 13.07 18.13
C ALA A 126 13.43 11.95 17.17
N VAL A 127 13.78 12.29 15.93
CA VAL A 127 14.18 11.31 14.91
C VAL A 127 15.54 10.70 15.24
N GLU A 128 16.52 11.49 15.65
CA GLU A 128 17.83 10.98 16.09
C GLU A 128 17.67 9.95 17.22
N TRP A 129 16.79 10.22 18.18
CA TRP A 129 16.49 9.28 19.26
C TRP A 129 15.79 8.02 18.76
N LEU A 130 14.80 8.12 17.86
CA LEU A 130 14.12 6.96 17.27
C LEU A 130 15.11 6.06 16.51
N LEU A 131 16.03 6.66 15.75
CA LEU A 131 17.04 5.93 15.00
C LEU A 131 18.02 5.23 15.95
N SER A 132 18.61 5.97 16.89
CA SER A 132 19.66 5.46 17.78
C SER A 132 19.15 4.50 18.86
N THR A 133 17.94 4.72 19.38
CA THR A 133 17.45 4.04 20.59
C THR A 133 16.35 3.04 20.30
N ARG A 134 15.67 3.12 19.14
CA ARG A 134 14.58 2.20 18.76
C ARG A 134 14.85 1.42 17.48
N GLY A 135 15.73 1.87 16.60
CA GLY A 135 16.00 1.17 15.34
C GLY A 135 14.74 1.04 14.49
N ILE A 136 14.07 2.17 14.23
CA ILE A 136 12.84 2.21 13.42
C ILE A 136 13.09 1.84 11.95
N MET A 137 12.04 1.42 11.25
CA MET A 137 12.09 1.07 9.82
C MET A 137 11.84 2.27 8.89
N GLY A 138 11.16 3.28 9.40
CA GLY A 138 10.80 4.48 8.65
C GLY A 138 9.76 5.32 9.37
N LEU A 139 9.36 6.42 8.73
CA LEU A 139 8.36 7.36 9.25
C LEU A 139 7.13 7.44 8.35
N GLY A 140 5.98 7.75 8.95
CA GLY A 140 4.74 8.04 8.22
C GLY A 140 4.06 9.30 8.72
N THR A 141 3.33 10.01 7.87
CA THR A 141 2.52 11.17 8.26
C THR A 141 1.37 11.44 7.27
N GLU A 142 0.35 12.16 7.72
CA GLU A 142 -0.73 12.71 6.89
C GLU A 142 -0.33 13.99 6.17
N CYS A 143 0.73 14.65 6.65
CA CYS A 143 1.24 15.89 6.08
C CYS A 143 1.90 15.67 4.71
N ILE A 144 2.13 16.76 3.98
CA ILE A 144 2.85 16.76 2.70
C ILE A 144 4.30 16.25 2.84
N ASP A 145 4.88 16.38 4.03
CA ASP A 145 6.25 15.99 4.32
C ASP A 145 6.40 15.54 5.78
N VAL A 146 7.47 14.79 6.08
CA VAL A 146 7.78 14.34 7.45
C VAL A 146 8.34 15.46 8.32
N GLU A 147 8.78 16.58 7.75
CA GLU A 147 9.32 17.72 8.47
C GLU A 147 9.01 19.04 7.78
N LEU A 148 9.01 20.13 8.55
CA LEU A 148 9.08 21.48 7.99
C LEU A 148 10.52 21.75 7.53
N GLY A 149 10.78 21.50 6.24
CA GLY A 149 12.12 21.52 5.66
C GLY A 149 12.89 22.83 5.89
N TRP A 150 12.21 23.98 5.90
CA TRP A 150 12.84 25.29 6.17
C TRP A 150 13.28 25.44 7.63
N LYS A 151 12.57 24.83 8.58
CA LYS A 151 12.85 24.87 10.02
C LYS A 151 13.98 23.93 10.41
N THR A 152 14.06 22.78 9.74
CA THR A 152 15.02 21.71 10.05
C THR A 152 16.18 21.59 9.05
N LYS A 153 16.16 22.36 7.96
CA LYS A 153 17.11 22.25 6.83
C LYS A 153 17.12 20.86 6.16
N ASN A 154 15.94 20.24 6.09
CA ASN A 154 15.72 18.88 5.58
C ASN A 154 16.54 17.79 6.31
N GLN A 155 16.86 18.00 7.59
CA GLN A 155 17.74 17.11 8.33
C GLN A 155 17.08 15.75 8.64
N VAL A 156 15.76 15.69 8.88
CA VAL A 156 15.07 14.41 9.13
C VAL A 156 15.18 13.50 7.91
N LYS A 157 14.90 14.03 6.71
CA LYS A 157 15.00 13.28 5.46
C LYS A 157 16.41 12.78 5.18
N LYS A 158 17.43 13.59 5.48
CA LYS A 158 18.85 13.19 5.37
C LYS A 158 19.20 12.07 6.36
N LEU A 159 18.74 12.16 7.60
CA LEU A 159 18.95 11.12 8.61
C LEU A 159 18.33 9.79 8.21
N LEU A 160 17.09 9.79 7.70
CA LEU A 160 16.44 8.59 7.18
C LEU A 160 17.19 8.00 5.99
N ALA A 161 17.54 8.83 5.01
CA ALA A 161 18.19 8.39 3.79
C ALA A 161 19.61 7.83 4.05
N ALA A 162 20.35 8.42 4.99
CA ALA A 162 21.66 7.91 5.41
C ALA A 162 21.60 6.49 5.99
N GLN A 163 20.44 6.07 6.50
CA GLN A 163 20.20 4.72 7.03
C GLN A 163 19.35 3.84 6.10
N ASN A 164 19.14 4.28 4.85
CA ASN A 164 18.32 3.56 3.87
C ASN A 164 16.86 3.33 4.34
N LEU A 165 16.32 4.28 5.13
CA LEU A 165 14.95 4.22 5.64
C LEU A 165 13.99 5.04 4.78
N LEU A 166 12.73 4.59 4.78
CA LEU A 166 11.66 5.16 3.98
C LEU A 166 10.88 6.20 4.76
N SER A 167 10.28 7.15 4.04
CA SER A 167 9.15 7.92 4.59
C SER A 167 7.91 7.77 3.72
N ILE A 168 6.75 7.84 4.38
CA ILE A 168 5.43 7.74 3.76
C ILE A 168 4.68 9.01 4.14
N VAL A 169 4.16 9.72 3.15
CA VAL A 169 3.50 11.01 3.38
C VAL A 169 2.11 11.00 2.78
N GLN A 170 1.29 11.99 3.17
CA GLN A 170 -0.10 12.10 2.75
C GLN A 170 -0.91 10.83 3.03
N LEU A 171 -0.64 10.16 4.16
CA LEU A 171 -1.50 9.08 4.65
C LEU A 171 -2.90 9.61 4.99
N ALA A 172 -3.89 8.73 4.95
CA ALA A 172 -5.26 9.03 5.31
C ALA A 172 -5.81 7.97 6.27
N ASN A 173 -6.94 8.26 6.92
CA ASN A 173 -7.67 7.31 7.79
C ASN A 173 -6.94 6.92 9.09
N LEU A 174 -5.92 7.69 9.53
CA LEU A 174 -5.17 7.37 10.75
C LEU A 174 -6.02 7.46 12.03
N GLN A 175 -7.14 8.21 12.01
CA GLN A 175 -8.11 8.27 13.11
C GLN A 175 -8.73 6.90 13.45
N ASN A 176 -8.74 5.97 12.48
CA ASN A 176 -9.31 4.63 12.65
C ASN A 176 -8.30 3.61 13.20
N LEU A 177 -7.03 3.99 13.37
CA LEU A 177 -5.99 3.09 13.83
C LEU A 177 -5.79 3.16 15.35
N PRO A 178 -5.59 2.02 16.04
CA PRO A 178 -5.07 2.01 17.40
C PRO A 178 -3.62 2.52 17.44
N ALA A 179 -3.15 2.91 18.63
CA ALA A 179 -1.76 3.34 18.82
C ALA A 179 -0.73 2.24 18.53
N ARG A 180 -1.11 0.97 18.73
CA ARG A 180 -0.23 -0.21 18.67
C ARG A 180 -0.94 -1.41 18.04
N HIS A 181 -0.16 -2.48 17.85
CA HIS A 181 -0.61 -3.75 17.29
C HIS A 181 -1.10 -3.59 15.86
N LEU A 182 -0.27 -2.88 15.08
CA LEU A 182 -0.46 -2.62 13.67
C LEU A 182 0.64 -3.30 12.88
N GLU A 183 0.28 -3.87 11.74
CA GLU A 183 1.21 -4.27 10.69
C GLU A 183 0.90 -3.47 9.44
N LEU A 184 1.89 -2.75 8.94
CA LEU A 184 1.80 -1.89 7.77
C LEU A 184 2.28 -2.65 6.54
N THR A 185 1.51 -2.59 5.46
CA THR A 185 1.99 -2.96 4.14
C THR A 185 1.91 -1.76 3.20
N ILE A 186 2.99 -1.58 2.44
CA ILE A 186 3.23 -0.45 1.54
C ILE A 186 3.50 -1.04 0.16
N SER A 187 2.62 -0.75 -0.80
CA SER A 187 2.73 -1.21 -2.18
C SER A 187 2.98 -0.03 -3.11
N PRO A 188 4.23 0.45 -3.24
CA PRO A 188 4.58 1.52 -4.17
C PRO A 188 4.63 1.01 -5.61
N LEU A 189 4.49 1.92 -6.57
CA LEU A 189 4.87 1.62 -7.95
C LEU A 189 6.36 1.27 -8.02
N LYS A 190 6.68 0.16 -8.70
CA LYS A 190 8.04 -0.33 -8.88
C LYS A 190 8.74 0.41 -10.03
N LEU A 191 8.98 1.71 -9.84
CA LEU A 191 9.59 2.58 -10.84
C LEU A 191 11.08 2.30 -10.95
N GLN A 192 11.58 2.10 -12.16
CA GLN A 192 13.01 1.89 -12.40
C GLN A 192 13.79 3.10 -11.89
N ASN A 193 14.69 2.87 -10.94
CA ASN A 193 15.50 3.92 -10.33
C ASN A 193 14.69 5.07 -9.67
N GLY A 194 13.43 4.83 -9.30
CA GLY A 194 12.53 5.86 -8.78
C GLY A 194 12.99 6.47 -7.45
N ALA A 195 12.83 7.78 -7.31
CA ALA A 195 13.14 8.54 -6.09
C ALA A 195 11.96 8.53 -5.10
N GLY A 196 10.76 8.28 -5.61
CA GLY A 196 9.56 8.01 -4.85
C GLY A 196 8.60 7.13 -5.63
N GLY A 197 7.38 6.99 -5.11
CA GLY A 197 6.34 6.27 -5.80
C GLY A 197 5.00 6.38 -5.08
N PRO A 198 3.90 6.68 -5.80
CA PRO A 198 2.56 6.54 -5.29
C PRO A 198 2.37 5.13 -4.75
N ALA A 199 1.72 5.02 -3.60
CA ALA A 199 1.65 3.76 -2.89
C ALA A 199 0.24 3.50 -2.36
N ARG A 200 -0.22 2.26 -2.53
CA ARG A 200 -1.33 1.76 -1.73
C ARG A 200 -0.78 1.34 -0.37
N VAL A 201 -1.24 2.00 0.68
CA VAL A 201 -0.81 1.69 2.05
C VAL A 201 -2.00 1.11 2.82
N TYR A 202 -1.80 0.05 3.57
CA TYR A 202 -2.84 -0.51 4.42
C TYR A 202 -2.25 -1.04 5.72
N ALA A 203 -3.07 -0.99 6.76
CA ALA A 203 -2.71 -1.50 8.07
C ALA A 203 -3.66 -2.65 8.47
N VAL A 204 -3.09 -3.71 9.02
CA VAL A 204 -3.82 -4.76 9.72
C VAL A 204 -3.71 -4.50 11.21
N THR A 205 -4.83 -4.49 11.93
CA THR A 205 -4.87 -4.29 13.38
C THR A 205 -5.13 -5.62 14.07
N ALA A 206 -4.51 -5.87 15.23
CA ALA A 206 -4.65 -7.14 15.95
C ALA A 206 -6.03 -7.33 16.66
N GLY A 207 -7.09 -6.68 16.17
CA GLY A 207 -8.40 -6.61 16.82
C GLY A 207 -9.54 -7.36 16.14
N HIS A 208 -9.33 -8.13 15.06
CA HIS A 208 -10.41 -8.83 14.34
C HIS A 208 -10.02 -10.22 13.80
N THR A 209 -9.22 -11.00 14.52
CA THR A 209 -9.27 -12.46 14.37
C THR A 209 -10.52 -12.97 15.08
N ARG A 210 -11.68 -12.99 14.40
CA ARG A 210 -12.76 -13.88 14.83
C ARG A 210 -12.18 -15.30 14.80
N HIS A 211 -11.98 -15.90 15.97
CA HIS A 211 -11.80 -17.34 16.08
C HIS A 211 -12.98 -18.00 15.38
N HIS A 212 -12.73 -18.65 14.23
CA HIS A 212 -13.73 -19.49 13.60
C HIS A 212 -13.80 -20.80 14.40
N ASN A 213 -14.43 -20.77 15.57
CA ASN A 213 -14.93 -21.97 16.23
C ASN A 213 -16.32 -22.27 15.66
N GLY A 214 -16.36 -23.12 14.64
CA GLY A 214 -17.61 -23.58 14.05
C GLY A 214 -17.37 -24.82 13.19
N ASN A 215 -17.84 -25.95 13.69
CA ASN A 215 -17.95 -27.25 13.01
C ASN A 215 -18.20 -27.13 11.50
N HIS A 216 -17.23 -27.53 10.68
CA HIS A 216 -17.46 -27.93 9.29
C HIS A 216 -17.01 -29.37 9.09
N GLY A 217 -17.75 -30.27 9.74
CA GLY A 217 -17.83 -31.69 9.39
C GLY A 217 -19.29 -32.02 9.11
N SER A 218 -19.54 -32.78 8.04
CA SER A 218 -20.84 -33.19 7.50
C SER A 218 -21.61 -32.12 6.70
N HIS A 219 -21.31 -32.00 5.40
CA HIS A 219 -22.33 -31.84 4.33
C HIS A 219 -21.77 -31.85 2.89
N LEU A 220 -20.52 -32.29 2.65
CA LEU A 220 -19.95 -32.39 1.30
C LEU A 220 -19.84 -33.83 0.75
N ALA A 221 -20.57 -34.79 1.32
CA ALA A 221 -20.53 -36.19 0.89
C ALA A 221 -21.85 -36.70 0.24
N ALA A 222 -22.66 -35.82 -0.34
CA ALA A 222 -23.97 -36.22 -0.91
C ALA A 222 -24.20 -35.80 -2.37
N ASN A 223 -23.16 -35.42 -3.12
CA ASN A 223 -23.32 -35.02 -4.53
C ASN A 223 -22.30 -35.67 -5.47
N GLN A 224 -21.90 -36.91 -5.16
CA GLN A 224 -20.96 -37.65 -5.99
C GLN A 224 -21.32 -39.12 -6.15
N ASP A 225 -22.62 -39.42 -6.23
CA ASP A 225 -23.15 -40.74 -6.62
C ASP A 225 -24.43 -40.54 -7.45
N ASN A 226 -24.30 -40.00 -8.67
CA ASN A 226 -25.32 -40.21 -9.72
C ASN A 226 -24.81 -39.84 -11.13
N ILE A 227 -23.69 -40.44 -11.52
CA ILE A 227 -23.32 -40.57 -12.93
C ILE A 227 -23.11 -42.05 -13.15
N ASP A 228 -24.20 -42.76 -13.44
CA ASP A 228 -24.23 -43.98 -14.28
C ASP A 228 -25.67 -44.52 -14.33
N GLY A 229 -26.32 -44.39 -15.50
CA GLY A 229 -27.56 -45.10 -15.79
C GLY A 229 -28.69 -44.26 -16.39
N ARG A 230 -28.72 -44.13 -17.72
CA ARG A 230 -29.98 -43.89 -18.45
C ARG A 230 -30.07 -44.82 -19.67
N SER A 231 -30.96 -45.81 -19.58
CA SER A 231 -31.55 -46.50 -20.72
C SER A 231 -32.91 -45.86 -21.08
N SER A 232 -33.05 -45.61 -22.39
CA SER A 232 -34.27 -45.59 -23.23
C SER A 232 -35.65 -45.25 -22.62
N ASN A 233 -36.31 -44.19 -23.11
CA ASN A 233 -37.31 -44.34 -24.18
C ASN A 233 -37.88 -43.01 -24.71
N LYS A 234 -38.35 -43.10 -25.96
CA LYS A 234 -38.79 -42.08 -26.93
C LYS A 234 -40.03 -41.27 -26.53
N VAL A 235 -40.06 -39.98 -26.93
CA VAL A 235 -41.25 -39.31 -27.52
C VAL A 235 -40.78 -38.28 -28.58
N GLN A 236 -41.49 -38.22 -29.72
CA GLN A 236 -41.19 -37.50 -30.97
C GLN A 236 -41.60 -36.01 -30.97
N ARG A 237 -40.71 -35.17 -31.58
CA ARG A 237 -40.88 -34.05 -32.57
C ARG A 237 -42.16 -33.18 -32.54
N SER A 238 -42.19 -31.85 -32.77
CA SER A 238 -41.35 -30.80 -33.41
C SER A 238 -42.20 -29.48 -33.49
N PRO A 239 -41.81 -28.35 -34.12
CA PRO A 239 -40.53 -27.61 -34.18
C PRO A 239 -40.69 -26.09 -33.90
N SER A 240 -39.67 -25.42 -33.34
CA SER A 240 -39.40 -24.01 -33.67
C SER A 240 -37.94 -23.61 -33.37
N THR A 241 -37.19 -23.45 -34.47
CA THR A 241 -36.05 -22.53 -34.68
C THR A 241 -34.91 -22.49 -33.65
N GLU A 242 -33.99 -23.45 -33.80
CA GLU A 242 -32.53 -23.33 -33.65
C GLU A 242 -31.94 -22.46 -34.80
N SER A 243 -30.74 -21.88 -34.78
CA SER A 243 -29.61 -21.91 -33.83
C SER A 243 -28.65 -20.75 -34.18
N SER A 244 -27.94 -20.27 -33.16
CA SER A 244 -26.68 -19.53 -33.31
C SER A 244 -25.56 -20.33 -32.65
N ALA A 245 -25.13 -21.40 -33.31
CA ALA A 245 -23.82 -22.02 -33.07
C ALA A 245 -23.54 -23.05 -34.16
N GLN A 246 -22.59 -22.75 -35.06
CA GLN A 246 -21.45 -23.62 -35.39
C GLN A 246 -20.78 -23.16 -36.71
N TYR A 247 -19.49 -23.49 -36.81
CA TYR A 247 -18.55 -23.36 -37.94
C TYR A 247 -17.88 -21.97 -38.05
N TYR A 248 -16.56 -21.80 -37.89
CA TYR A 248 -15.46 -22.63 -38.40
C TYR A 248 -14.23 -22.70 -37.47
N ASN A 249 -13.61 -23.88 -37.51
CA ASN A 249 -12.27 -24.21 -37.04
C ASN A 249 -11.29 -24.13 -38.22
N LYS A 250 -9.99 -23.93 -37.93
CA LYS A 250 -8.77 -24.01 -38.80
C LYS A 250 -8.21 -22.71 -39.41
N ALA A 251 -7.09 -22.26 -38.85
CA ALA A 251 -5.80 -22.25 -39.54
C ALA A 251 -4.65 -22.10 -38.52
N THR A 252 -3.69 -23.03 -38.61
CA THR A 252 -2.51 -23.18 -37.75
C THR A 252 -1.29 -22.73 -38.56
N LEU A 253 -0.37 -21.95 -37.97
CA LEU A 253 1.04 -21.90 -38.41
C LEU A 253 1.94 -21.87 -37.17
N TYR A 254 2.83 -22.86 -37.09
CA TYR A 254 3.78 -23.14 -36.01
C TYR A 254 5.02 -22.22 -36.05
N PRO A 255 5.71 -22.01 -34.91
CA PRO A 255 7.13 -21.64 -34.85
C PRO A 255 8.03 -22.91 -34.87
N PRO A 256 9.31 -22.82 -35.27
CA PRO A 256 10.19 -23.99 -35.24
C PRO A 256 10.65 -24.35 -33.82
N LYS A 257 10.74 -25.66 -33.59
CA LYS A 257 11.12 -26.36 -32.35
C LYS A 257 12.61 -26.70 -32.33
N ASP A 258 13.17 -26.73 -31.13
CA ASP A 258 13.99 -27.82 -30.56
C ASP A 258 14.09 -27.62 -29.03
N GLN A 259 14.32 -28.59 -28.15
CA GLN A 259 13.85 -29.96 -27.98
C GLN A 259 14.17 -30.32 -26.50
N THR A 260 13.23 -30.97 -25.81
CA THR A 260 13.39 -31.84 -24.62
C THR A 260 14.03 -31.32 -23.32
N LEU A 261 13.24 -31.35 -22.21
CA LEU A 261 13.52 -32.20 -21.03
C LEU A 261 12.32 -32.26 -20.04
N ARG A 262 11.75 -33.47 -19.93
CA ARG A 262 11.14 -34.21 -18.80
C ARG A 262 10.54 -33.47 -17.57
N SER A 263 9.22 -33.67 -17.42
CA SER A 263 8.45 -34.06 -16.22
C SER A 263 8.99 -33.75 -14.81
N LEU A 264 8.26 -32.89 -14.09
CA LEU A 264 7.95 -33.06 -12.67
C LEU A 264 6.51 -32.59 -12.40
N GLY A 265 5.69 -33.51 -11.90
CA GLY A 265 4.34 -33.21 -11.44
C GLY A 265 4.39 -32.61 -10.03
N MET A 266 3.70 -31.50 -9.84
CA MET A 266 3.26 -31.02 -8.53
C MET A 266 1.88 -30.39 -8.67
N ALA A 267 0.88 -31.08 -8.12
CA ALA A 267 -0.48 -30.59 -7.99
C ALA A 267 -0.51 -29.55 -6.85
N ILE A 268 -0.85 -28.30 -7.17
CA ILE A 268 -1.16 -27.28 -6.17
C ILE A 268 -2.66 -27.35 -5.89
N LYS A 269 -3.02 -27.79 -4.68
CA LYS A 269 -4.39 -27.71 -4.16
C LYS A 269 -4.76 -26.23 -3.92
N PRO A 270 -6.00 -25.80 -4.20
CA PRO A 270 -6.46 -24.47 -3.82
C PRO A 270 -6.63 -24.41 -2.30
N THR A 271 -5.83 -23.59 -1.63
CA THR A 271 -6.05 -23.24 -0.22
C THR A 271 -7.04 -22.10 -0.08
N ASN A 272 -7.95 -22.29 0.86
CA ASN A 272 -9.17 -21.54 1.07
C ASN A 272 -8.97 -20.04 1.36
N SER A 273 -9.99 -19.30 0.93
CA SER A 273 -10.24 -17.87 1.09
C SER A 273 -9.99 -17.32 2.50
N LEU A 274 -9.02 -16.41 2.61
CA LEU A 274 -8.84 -15.50 3.74
C LEU A 274 -9.74 -14.27 3.55
N LEU A 275 -10.63 -13.99 4.51
CA LEU A 275 -11.26 -12.68 4.64
C LEU A 275 -10.33 -11.78 5.47
N VAL A 276 -9.58 -10.91 4.79
CA VAL A 276 -8.77 -9.84 5.40
C VAL A 276 -9.64 -8.59 5.44
N TRP A 277 -9.85 -8.01 6.61
CA TRP A 277 -10.36 -6.63 6.71
C TRP A 277 -9.18 -5.69 6.49
N THR A 278 -8.98 -5.29 5.24
CA THR A 278 -7.98 -4.29 4.87
C THR A 278 -8.54 -2.91 5.17
N MET A 279 -8.04 -2.24 6.23
CA MET A 279 -8.20 -0.79 6.32
C MET A 279 -7.20 -0.15 5.35
N VAL A 280 -7.75 0.28 4.23
CA VAL A 280 -7.03 1.05 3.22
C VAL A 280 -6.73 2.43 3.81
N LEU A 281 -5.45 2.74 3.99
CA LEU A 281 -5.00 4.12 4.09
C LEU A 281 -5.05 4.62 2.65
N GLY A 282 -6.10 5.39 2.36
CA GLY A 282 -6.54 5.74 1.00
C GLY A 282 -5.40 6.14 0.09
N ILE A 283 -5.48 5.76 -1.19
CA ILE A 283 -4.88 6.58 -2.22
C ILE A 283 -5.88 7.72 -2.42
N SER A 284 -5.56 8.92 -1.96
CA SER A 284 -6.39 10.09 -2.27
C SER A 284 -6.16 10.50 -3.72
N PHE A 285 -7.02 10.01 -4.61
CA PHE A 285 -7.34 10.67 -5.87
C PHE A 285 -8.78 11.15 -5.77
N TYR A 286 -8.99 12.46 -5.93
CA TYR A 286 -10.29 13.02 -6.25
C TYR A 286 -10.11 13.97 -7.44
#